data_AF-T2S8V4-F1
#
_entry.id   AF-T2S8V4-F1
#
_cell.length_a   1.000
_cell.length_b   1.000
_cell.length_c   1.000
_cell.angle_alpha   90.00
_cell.angle_beta   90.00
_cell.angle_gamma   90.00
#
_symmetry.space_group_name_H-M   'P 1'
#
loop_
_entity.id
_entity.type
_entity.pdbx_description
1 polymer ?
#
loop_
_entity_poly.entity_id
_entity_poly.type
_entity_poly.pdbx_seq_one_letter_code
_entity_poly.pdbx_strand_id
1 'polypeptide(L)'
;MQHFNFFYKDSLFSIALLTFIIALVILLEQARAYFTQKKNKKFLQKFAQNQNAYAGSENLDELFKHVKFSSLMFLARAYSKIADIEMSIEILKGLLVRPLKDEEKTAVLDLLAKNYFSVGYLQKVQDTLKEILRFSPRNVEALLKLMHVYELEKDYSKALETLECLEELETPEIETIKNYLYLMHLIESKEDASKILHVAKNSPDLKKIALNYLKSCDENLFWQEIDKTERLENLIDLLWDMNIPAFILEKHALLQDIARSQGLLLDNQFCQIFELEVLRALLNSPIKANLTFEYRCKHCKQVFPFESHRCPVCYQLAFMDMVLKISRKTHAMGVD
;
A
#
# COMPACT_ATOMS: atom_id res chain seq x y z
N MET A 1 36.71 48.18 46.95
CA MET A 1 37.12 47.44 45.72
C MET A 1 38.35 46.54 45.90
N GLN A 2 38.86 46.28 47.12
CA GLN A 2 40.02 45.36 47.30
C GLN A 2 39.65 43.95 47.79
N HIS A 3 38.44 43.74 48.34
CA HIS A 3 38.01 42.41 48.81
C HIS A 3 37.43 41.48 47.73
N PHE A 4 37.10 41.99 46.54
CA PHE A 4 36.59 41.16 45.44
C PHE A 4 37.69 40.43 44.65
N ASN A 5 38.94 40.92 44.70
CA ASN A 5 40.06 40.34 43.92
C ASN A 5 40.73 39.14 44.60
N PHE A 6 40.49 38.88 45.90
CA PHE A 6 41.09 37.74 46.60
C PHE A 6 40.31 36.43 46.35
N PHE A 7 38.98 36.50 46.27
CA PHE A 7 38.12 35.33 46.02
C PHE A 7 38.24 34.73 44.60
N TYR A 8 38.85 35.45 43.65
CA TYR A 8 39.02 34.96 42.28
C TYR A 8 40.29 34.10 42.09
N LYS A 9 41.18 34.00 43.10
CA LYS A 9 42.43 33.24 43.02
C LYS A 9 42.35 31.79 43.52
N ASP A 10 41.26 31.40 44.19
CA ASP A 10 41.05 30.01 44.61
C ASP A 10 40.41 29.20 43.49
N SER A 11 41.21 28.28 42.92
CA SER A 11 40.78 27.35 41.86
C SER A 11 39.55 26.53 42.25
N LEU A 12 39.39 26.21 43.54
CA LEU A 12 38.23 25.49 44.07
C LEU A 12 36.94 26.31 44.05
N PHE A 13 37.01 27.63 44.29
CA PHE A 13 35.83 28.49 44.27
C PHE A 13 35.30 28.68 42.84
N SER A 14 36.20 28.80 41.87
CA SER A 14 35.83 28.88 40.45
C SER A 14 35.13 27.62 39.95
N ILE A 15 35.63 26.43 40.33
CA ILE A 15 35.01 25.14 40.00
C ILE A 15 33.63 25.03 40.65
N ALA A 16 33.50 25.37 41.93
CA ALA A 16 32.22 25.33 42.64
C ALA A 16 31.17 26.25 42.00
N LEU A 17 31.56 27.46 41.60
CA LEU A 17 30.69 28.41 40.90
C LEU A 17 30.22 27.86 39.54
N LEU A 18 31.13 27.26 38.77
CA LEU A 18 30.81 26.66 37.48
C LEU A 18 29.84 25.48 37.63
N THR A 19 30.07 24.60 38.61
CA THR A 19 29.15 23.49 38.89
C THR A 19 27.77 23.98 39.34
N PHE A 20 27.71 25.08 40.09
CA PHE A 20 26.45 25.67 40.52
C PHE A 20 25.67 26.26 39.34
N ILE A 21 26.34 26.95 38.40
CA ILE A 21 25.71 27.49 37.19
C ILE A 21 25.18 26.35 36.30
N ILE A 22 25.95 25.28 36.11
CA ILE A 22 25.50 24.10 35.34
C ILE A 22 24.26 23.47 36.00
N ALA A 23 24.28 23.28 37.33
CA ALA A 23 23.13 22.77 38.07
C ALA A 23 21.91 23.69 37.94
N LEU A 24 22.09 25.01 37.97
CA LEU A 24 21.02 25.99 37.80
C LEU A 24 20.40 25.92 36.40
N VAL A 25 21.21 25.80 35.35
CA VAL A 25 20.73 25.65 33.96
C VAL A 25 19.90 24.36 33.82
N ILE A 26 20.41 23.24 34.37
CA ILE A 26 19.68 21.96 34.37
C ILE A 26 18.35 22.07 35.12
N LEU A 27 18.33 22.71 36.29
CA LEU A 27 17.10 22.91 37.07
C LEU A 27 16.09 23.79 36.32
N LEU A 28 16.54 24.84 35.63
CA LEU A 28 15.68 25.70 34.83
C LEU A 28 15.09 24.96 33.61
N GLU A 29 15.87 24.11 32.95
CA GLU A 29 15.37 23.25 31.88
C GLU A 29 14.35 22.23 32.38
N GLN A 30 14.64 21.56 33.50
CA GLN A 30 13.71 20.59 34.10
C GLN A 30 12.42 21.26 34.58
N ALA A 31 12.50 22.45 35.19
CA ALA A 31 11.33 23.22 35.57
C ALA A 31 10.47 23.57 34.34
N ARG A 32 11.08 24.08 33.25
CA ARG A 32 10.39 24.34 31.98
C ARG A 32 9.74 23.08 31.41
N ALA A 33 10.45 21.96 31.41
CA ALA A 33 9.94 20.67 30.94
C ALA A 33 8.72 20.21 31.76
N TYR A 34 8.81 20.26 33.10
CA TYR A 34 7.73 19.88 34.01
C TYR A 34 6.48 20.76 33.84
N PHE A 35 6.64 22.09 33.79
CA PHE A 35 5.52 23.00 33.55
C PHE A 35 4.85 22.74 32.20
N THR A 36 5.65 22.47 31.16
CA THR A 36 5.09 22.15 29.85
C THR A 36 4.35 20.82 29.86
N GLN A 37 4.90 19.79 30.51
CA GLN A 37 4.26 18.48 30.62
C GLN A 37 2.92 18.57 31.37
N LYS A 38 2.87 19.35 32.45
CA LYS A 38 1.63 19.60 33.20
C LYS A 38 0.57 20.31 32.35
N LYS A 39 0.97 21.29 31.52
CA LYS A 39 0.06 21.96 30.57
C LYS A 39 -0.44 21.00 29.50
N ASN A 40 0.44 20.21 28.89
CA ASN A 40 0.08 19.24 27.84
C ASN A 40 -0.87 18.17 28.37
N LYS A 41 -0.66 17.66 29.59
CA LYS A 41 -1.56 16.68 30.23
C LYS A 41 -2.95 17.28 30.45
N LYS A 42 -3.03 18.51 30.97
CA LYS A 42 -4.32 19.21 31.14
C LYS A 42 -5.02 19.45 29.80
N PHE A 43 -4.28 19.78 28.75
CA PHE A 43 -4.81 19.94 27.41
C PHE A 43 -5.42 18.62 26.91
N LEU A 44 -4.66 17.52 26.93
CA LEU A 44 -5.15 16.21 26.48
C LEU A 44 -6.41 15.77 27.24
N GLN A 45 -6.48 16.04 28.54
CA GLN A 45 -7.67 15.76 29.36
C GLN A 45 -8.88 16.60 28.95
N LYS A 46 -8.72 17.92 28.80
CA LYS A 46 -9.80 18.81 28.34
C LYS A 46 -10.29 18.43 26.96
N PHE A 47 -9.34 18.14 26.08
CA PHE A 47 -9.60 17.81 24.70
C PHE A 47 -10.35 16.47 24.59
N ALA A 48 -9.98 15.46 25.38
CA ALA A 48 -10.73 14.20 25.47
C ALA A 48 -12.15 14.36 26.06
N GLN A 49 -12.36 15.30 26.98
CA GLN A 49 -13.67 15.53 27.60
C GLN A 49 -14.65 16.29 26.70
N ASN A 50 -14.14 17.06 25.73
CA ASN A 50 -14.92 18.04 24.98
C ASN A 50 -14.96 17.78 23.47
N GLN A 51 -14.77 16.54 23.00
CA GLN A 51 -14.74 16.21 21.56
C GLN A 51 -15.91 16.83 20.75
N ASN A 52 -17.12 16.84 21.30
CA ASN A 52 -18.30 17.41 20.64
C ASN A 52 -18.35 18.95 20.63
N ALA A 53 -17.54 19.63 21.44
CA ALA A 53 -17.51 21.09 21.53
C ALA A 53 -16.49 21.74 20.58
N TYR A 54 -15.66 20.93 19.91
CA TYR A 54 -14.61 21.40 19.00
C TYR A 54 -15.05 21.45 17.52
N ALA A 55 -16.35 21.32 17.23
CA ALA A 55 -16.92 21.45 15.89
C ALA A 55 -16.92 22.90 15.33
N GLY A 56 -15.90 23.70 15.67
CA GLY A 56 -15.74 25.10 15.27
C GLY A 56 -14.26 25.51 15.28
N SER A 57 -13.76 25.89 14.10
CA SER A 57 -12.34 26.12 13.79
C SER A 57 -11.66 27.22 14.63
N GLU A 58 -12.36 28.27 15.02
CA GLU A 58 -11.75 29.45 15.67
C GLU A 58 -11.16 29.15 17.06
N ASN A 59 -11.81 28.29 17.86
CA ASN A 59 -11.32 27.92 19.19
C ASN A 59 -10.12 26.96 19.13
N LEU A 60 -10.01 26.17 18.06
CA LEU A 60 -8.93 25.20 17.86
C LEU A 60 -7.63 25.91 17.52
N ASP A 61 -7.67 26.93 16.66
CA ASP A 61 -6.48 27.66 16.21
C ASP A 61 -5.76 28.39 17.35
N GLU A 62 -6.51 29.02 18.26
CA GLU A 62 -5.93 29.69 19.43
C GLU A 62 -5.35 28.69 20.45
N LEU A 63 -6.05 27.57 20.68
CA LEU A 63 -5.57 26.50 21.56
C LEU A 63 -4.28 25.86 21.01
N PHE A 64 -4.21 25.68 19.70
CA PHE A 64 -3.07 25.04 19.07
C PHE A 64 -1.81 25.89 19.21
N LYS A 65 -1.85 27.22 19.03
CA LYS A 65 -0.67 28.12 19.06
C LYS A 65 0.32 27.85 20.21
N HIS A 66 -0.16 27.49 21.39
CA HIS A 66 0.67 27.31 22.59
C HIS A 66 1.09 25.86 22.89
N VAL A 67 0.57 24.88 22.15
CA VAL A 67 0.85 23.46 22.36
C VAL A 67 2.09 23.04 21.55
N LYS A 68 2.95 22.20 22.15
CA LYS A 68 4.15 21.65 21.49
C LYS A 68 3.77 20.84 20.25
N PHE A 69 4.57 20.99 19.18
CA PHE A 69 4.47 20.22 17.94
C PHE A 69 4.30 18.71 18.20
N SER A 70 5.19 18.12 19.01
CA SER A 70 5.16 16.68 19.30
C SER A 70 3.86 16.19 19.96
N SER A 71 3.20 17.04 20.76
CA SER A 71 1.93 16.69 21.41
C SER A 71 0.77 16.70 20.43
N LEU A 72 0.73 17.67 19.51
CA LEU A 72 -0.29 17.72 18.46
C LEU A 72 -0.07 16.63 17.40
N MET A 73 1.19 16.36 17.04
CA MET A 73 1.52 15.26 16.15
C MET A 73 1.15 13.90 16.75
N PHE A 74 1.37 13.71 18.05
CA PHE A 74 0.91 12.52 18.77
C PHE A 74 -0.63 12.41 18.74
N LEU A 75 -1.33 13.51 18.99
CA LEU A 75 -2.80 13.54 18.99
C LEU A 75 -3.36 13.22 17.59
N ALA A 76 -2.81 13.83 16.53
CA ALA A 76 -3.19 13.52 15.15
C ALA A 76 -2.99 12.04 14.82
N ARG A 77 -1.84 11.45 15.19
CA ARG A 77 -1.60 10.00 15.01
C ARG A 77 -2.59 9.13 15.78
N ALA A 78 -2.94 9.53 17.00
CA ALA A 78 -3.93 8.80 17.79
C ALA A 78 -5.30 8.80 17.11
N TYR A 79 -5.74 9.97 16.62
CA TYR A 79 -6.99 10.13 15.87
C TYR A 79 -7.03 9.34 14.57
N SER A 80 -5.97 9.45 13.77
CA SER A 80 -5.78 8.66 12.56
C SER A 80 -5.92 7.15 12.85
N LYS A 81 -5.32 6.67 13.94
CA LYS A 81 -5.38 5.26 14.34
C LYS A 81 -6.75 4.79 14.82
N ILE A 82 -7.55 5.65 15.45
CA ILE A 82 -8.93 5.32 15.86
C ILE A 82 -9.97 5.61 14.77
N ALA A 83 -9.52 5.90 13.54
CA ALA A 83 -10.35 6.21 12.36
C ALA A 83 -11.23 7.46 12.46
N ASP A 84 -10.96 8.36 13.41
CA ASP A 84 -11.51 9.72 13.42
C ASP A 84 -10.58 10.63 12.61
N ILE A 85 -10.73 10.49 11.30
CA ILE A 85 -9.85 11.11 10.30
C ILE A 85 -10.05 12.62 10.21
N GLU A 86 -11.27 13.10 10.45
CA GLU A 86 -11.61 14.52 10.41
C GLU A 86 -10.82 15.31 11.44
N MET A 87 -10.83 14.88 12.71
CA MET A 87 -10.03 15.50 13.76
C MET A 87 -8.54 15.44 13.48
N SER A 88 -8.04 14.30 12.96
CA SER A 88 -6.63 14.24 12.59
C SER A 88 -6.27 15.24 11.49
N ILE A 89 -7.12 15.42 10.48
CA ILE A 89 -6.90 16.39 9.40
C ILE A 89 -6.91 17.82 9.95
N GLU A 90 -7.85 18.16 10.82
CA GLU A 90 -7.94 19.50 11.43
C GLU A 90 -6.69 19.85 12.23
N ILE A 91 -6.23 18.94 13.10
CA ILE A 91 -5.00 19.13 13.88
C ILE A 91 -3.79 19.34 12.97
N LEU A 92 -3.67 18.56 11.89
CA LEU A 92 -2.56 18.66 10.95
C LEU A 92 -2.59 19.97 10.16
N LYS A 93 -3.77 20.42 9.72
CA LYS A 93 -3.93 21.74 9.10
C LYS A 93 -3.52 22.86 10.06
N GLY A 94 -3.94 22.79 11.33
CA GLY A 94 -3.54 23.74 12.37
C GLY A 94 -2.04 23.73 12.68
N LEU A 95 -1.35 22.59 12.46
CA LEU A 95 0.11 22.50 12.53
C LEU A 95 0.79 23.21 11.35
N LEU A 96 0.26 23.10 10.13
CA LEU A 96 0.82 23.71 8.92
C LEU A 96 0.76 25.24 8.89
N VAL A 97 -0.10 25.87 9.70
CA VAL A 97 -0.17 27.34 9.86
C VAL A 97 1.08 27.89 10.56
N ARG A 98 1.87 27.04 11.22
CA ARG A 98 3.07 27.45 11.97
C ARG A 98 4.33 27.45 11.11
N PRO A 99 5.35 28.21 11.50
CA PRO A 99 6.69 27.98 10.99
C PRO A 99 7.19 26.60 11.45
N LEU A 100 7.35 25.68 10.50
CA LEU A 100 7.87 24.33 10.70
C LEU A 100 9.22 24.20 9.99
N LYS A 101 10.12 23.38 10.54
CA LYS A 101 11.31 22.91 9.80
C LYS A 101 10.90 21.90 8.73
N ASP A 102 11.73 21.72 7.71
CA ASP A 102 11.42 20.82 6.58
C ASP A 102 11.09 19.38 7.03
N GLU A 103 11.81 18.84 8.03
CA GLU A 103 11.53 17.51 8.60
C GLU A 103 10.15 17.45 9.28
N GLU A 104 9.80 18.46 10.08
CA GLU A 104 8.50 18.55 10.76
C GLU A 104 7.38 18.73 9.75
N LYS A 105 7.59 19.60 8.75
CA LYS A 105 6.64 19.85 7.67
C LYS A 105 6.40 18.58 6.86
N THR A 106 7.46 17.85 6.50
CA THR A 106 7.36 16.55 5.82
C THR A 106 6.55 15.56 6.64
N ALA A 107 6.82 15.45 7.95
CA ALA A 107 6.08 14.53 8.81
C ALA A 107 4.58 14.87 8.92
N VAL A 108 4.23 16.16 8.97
CA VAL A 108 2.84 16.62 8.99
C VAL A 108 2.13 16.35 7.67
N LEU A 109 2.75 16.73 6.54
CA LEU A 109 2.21 16.49 5.21
C LEU A 109 2.08 15.00 4.91
N ASP A 110 3.03 14.17 5.34
CA ASP A 110 2.97 12.72 5.16
C ASP A 110 1.77 12.09 5.88
N LEU A 111 1.53 12.46 7.14
CA LEU A 111 0.37 11.98 7.87
C LEU A 111 -0.95 12.53 7.30
N LEU A 112 -0.92 13.77 6.80
CA LEU A 112 -2.07 14.38 6.15
C LEU A 112 -2.43 13.64 4.85
N ALA A 113 -1.43 13.30 4.04
CA ALA A 113 -1.58 12.48 2.83
C ALA A 113 -2.14 11.09 3.17
N LYS A 114 -1.64 10.43 4.24
CA LYS A 114 -2.17 9.14 4.73
C LYS A 114 -3.66 9.23 5.12
N ASN A 115 -4.05 10.28 5.82
CA ASN A 115 -5.45 10.51 6.20
C ASN A 115 -6.34 10.82 4.99
N TYR A 116 -5.87 11.61 4.02
CA TYR A 116 -6.61 11.83 2.79
C TYR A 116 -6.76 10.55 1.97
N PHE A 117 -5.73 9.72 1.95
CA PHE A 117 -5.76 8.42 1.28
C PHE A 117 -6.78 7.48 1.93
N SER A 118 -6.83 7.41 3.26
CA SER A 118 -7.75 6.51 3.97
C SER A 118 -9.23 6.82 3.76
N VAL A 119 -9.57 8.06 3.36
CA VAL A 119 -10.94 8.46 3.00
C VAL A 119 -11.16 8.60 1.49
N GLY A 120 -10.19 8.20 0.67
CA GLY A 120 -10.30 8.20 -0.80
C GLY A 120 -10.15 9.56 -1.48
N TYR A 121 -9.65 10.59 -0.79
CA TYR A 121 -9.44 11.93 -1.38
C TYR A 121 -8.14 12.01 -2.19
N LEU A 122 -8.04 11.23 -3.28
CA LEU A 122 -6.82 11.05 -4.08
C LEU A 122 -6.20 12.36 -4.58
N GLN A 123 -7.00 13.31 -5.08
CA GLN A 123 -6.48 14.62 -5.50
C GLN A 123 -5.75 15.37 -4.37
N LYS A 124 -6.32 15.37 -3.15
CA LYS A 124 -5.68 16.01 -1.99
C LYS A 124 -4.39 15.29 -1.59
N VAL A 125 -4.34 13.95 -1.75
CA VAL A 125 -3.12 13.17 -1.56
C VAL A 125 -2.04 13.65 -2.52
N GLN A 126 -2.34 13.77 -3.82
CA GLN A 126 -1.38 14.27 -4.80
C GLN A 126 -0.87 15.67 -4.47
N ASP A 127 -1.78 16.61 -4.15
CA ASP A 127 -1.39 17.99 -3.85
C ASP A 127 -0.47 18.05 -2.62
N THR A 128 -0.77 17.25 -1.59
CA THR A 128 0.04 17.15 -0.38
C THR A 128 1.42 16.51 -0.65
N LEU A 129 1.48 15.45 -1.45
CA LEU A 129 2.74 14.80 -1.83
C LEU A 129 3.60 15.70 -2.72
N LYS A 130 3.00 16.40 -3.69
CA LYS A 130 3.68 17.41 -4.50
C LYS A 130 4.22 18.54 -3.64
N GLU A 131 3.50 18.95 -2.58
CA GLU A 131 4.03 19.93 -1.64
C GLU A 131 5.30 19.43 -0.95
N ILE A 132 5.36 18.17 -0.51
CA ILE A 132 6.59 17.56 0.03
C ILE A 132 7.72 17.64 -1.00
N LEU A 133 7.44 17.24 -2.24
CA LEU A 133 8.43 17.19 -3.33
C LEU A 133 8.93 18.58 -3.75
N ARG A 134 8.18 19.66 -3.52
CA ARG A 134 8.63 21.04 -3.82
C ARG A 134 9.86 21.46 -3.02
N PHE A 135 10.00 20.98 -1.79
CA PHE A 135 11.15 21.31 -0.93
C PHE A 135 12.04 20.09 -0.63
N SER A 136 11.56 18.87 -0.88
CA SER A 136 12.34 17.63 -0.81
C SER A 136 12.16 16.79 -2.09
N PRO A 137 12.71 17.22 -3.24
CA PRO A 137 12.46 16.55 -4.54
C PRO A 137 12.93 15.10 -4.60
N ARG A 138 13.96 14.75 -3.82
CA ARG A 138 14.54 13.40 -3.74
C ARG A 138 13.88 12.53 -2.66
N ASN A 139 12.73 12.92 -2.14
CA ASN A 139 12.02 12.14 -1.13
C ASN A 139 11.39 10.88 -1.77
N VAL A 140 12.11 9.76 -1.67
CA VAL A 140 11.73 8.46 -2.23
C VAL A 140 10.34 8.01 -1.75
N GLU A 141 10.02 8.21 -0.47
CA GLU A 141 8.72 7.79 0.09
C GLU A 141 7.56 8.60 -0.52
N ALA A 142 7.75 9.91 -0.72
CA ALA A 142 6.75 10.76 -1.36
C ALA A 142 6.59 10.44 -2.86
N LEU A 143 7.69 10.18 -3.58
CA LEU A 143 7.67 9.76 -4.99
C LEU A 143 6.95 8.40 -5.16
N LEU A 144 7.26 7.40 -4.33
CA LEU A 144 6.60 6.09 -4.37
C LEU A 144 5.09 6.20 -4.12
N LYS A 145 4.67 7.01 -3.14
CA LYS A 145 3.25 7.25 -2.87
C LYS A 145 2.57 7.99 -4.01
N LEU A 146 3.24 8.97 -4.62
CA LEU A 146 2.68 9.74 -5.72
C LEU A 146 2.48 8.87 -6.96
N MET A 147 3.49 8.07 -7.31
CA MET A 147 3.40 7.04 -8.37
C MET A 147 2.23 6.09 -8.10
N HIS A 148 2.08 5.61 -6.86
CA HIS A 148 0.98 4.71 -6.51
C HIS A 148 -0.41 5.38 -6.63
N VAL A 149 -0.54 6.65 -6.26
CA VAL A 149 -1.80 7.39 -6.45
C VAL A 149 -2.11 7.53 -7.94
N TYR A 150 -1.12 7.82 -8.79
CA TYR A 150 -1.31 7.84 -10.23
C TYR A 150 -1.73 6.49 -10.81
N GLU A 151 -1.14 5.39 -10.33
CA GLU A 151 -1.55 4.05 -10.71
C GLU A 151 -3.01 3.75 -10.33
N LEU A 152 -3.46 4.13 -9.14
CA LEU A 152 -4.84 3.94 -8.69
C LEU A 152 -5.85 4.74 -9.51
N GLU A 153 -5.47 5.94 -9.95
CA GLU A 153 -6.26 6.77 -10.86
C GLU A 153 -6.18 6.32 -12.32
N LYS A 154 -5.39 5.27 -12.60
CA LYS A 154 -5.06 4.78 -13.96
C LYS A 154 -4.35 5.81 -14.84
N ASP A 155 -3.78 6.86 -14.25
CA ASP A 155 -2.91 7.79 -14.95
C ASP A 155 -1.50 7.19 -15.05
N TYR A 156 -1.37 6.12 -15.84
CA TYR A 156 -0.12 5.39 -15.99
C TYR A 156 0.99 6.25 -16.60
N SER A 157 0.63 7.30 -17.34
CA SER A 157 1.60 8.25 -17.91
C SER A 157 2.36 9.00 -16.81
N LYS A 158 1.65 9.63 -15.87
CA LYS A 158 2.27 10.31 -14.73
C LYS A 158 2.94 9.34 -13.75
N ALA A 159 2.39 8.12 -13.63
CA ALA A 159 3.04 7.08 -12.82
C ALA A 159 4.42 6.73 -13.39
N LEU A 160 4.55 6.59 -14.71
CA LEU A 160 5.83 6.34 -15.39
C LEU A 160 6.79 7.54 -15.25
N GLU A 161 6.33 8.77 -15.46
CA GLU A 161 7.14 9.98 -15.23
C GLU A 161 7.68 10.06 -13.79
N THR A 162 6.84 9.71 -12.81
CA THR A 162 7.27 9.68 -11.40
C THR A 162 8.28 8.55 -11.13
N LEU A 163 8.15 7.43 -11.84
CA LEU A 163 9.06 6.30 -11.73
C LEU A 163 10.45 6.62 -12.33
N GLU A 164 10.53 7.41 -13.39
CA GLU A 164 11.80 7.89 -13.95
C GLU A 164 12.61 8.64 -12.89
N CYS A 165 11.97 9.51 -12.09
CA CYS A 165 12.62 10.17 -10.95
C CYS A 165 13.13 9.17 -9.90
N LEU A 166 12.44 8.05 -9.68
CA LEU A 166 12.89 7.00 -8.74
C LEU A 166 14.06 6.19 -9.32
N GLU A 167 14.12 6.05 -10.65
CA GLU A 167 15.18 5.35 -11.39
C GLU A 167 16.51 6.10 -11.25
N GLU A 168 16.48 7.42 -11.38
CA GLU A 168 17.65 8.29 -11.12
C GLU A 168 18.15 8.22 -9.68
N LEU A 169 17.33 7.75 -8.74
CA LEU A 169 17.68 7.57 -7.33
C LEU A 169 18.14 6.14 -6.99
N GLU A 170 18.31 5.28 -7.99
CA GLU A 170 18.79 3.89 -7.84
C GLU A 170 17.93 3.05 -6.86
N THR A 171 16.60 3.30 -6.83
CA THR A 171 15.68 2.50 -5.99
C THR A 171 15.61 1.06 -6.54
N PRO A 172 15.59 0.00 -5.70
CA PRO A 172 15.48 -1.37 -6.17
C PRO A 172 14.12 -1.66 -6.83
N GLU A 173 14.06 -2.74 -7.63
CA GLU A 173 12.82 -3.31 -8.22
C GLU A 173 12.05 -2.40 -9.20
N ILE A 174 12.66 -1.29 -9.64
CA ILE A 174 12.05 -0.33 -10.57
C ILE A 174 11.68 -0.96 -11.89
N GLU A 175 12.54 -1.81 -12.46
CA GLU A 175 12.32 -2.39 -13.79
C GLU A 175 11.03 -3.21 -13.86
N THR A 176 10.73 -3.98 -12.80
CA THR A 176 9.48 -4.75 -12.73
C THR A 176 8.26 -3.82 -12.65
N ILE A 177 8.35 -2.75 -11.86
CA ILE A 177 7.28 -1.74 -11.73
C ILE A 177 7.09 -1.01 -13.06
N LYS A 178 8.18 -0.66 -13.76
CA LYS A 178 8.18 0.01 -15.06
C LYS A 178 7.46 -0.82 -16.11
N ASN A 179 7.86 -2.09 -16.25
CA ASN A 179 7.24 -3.00 -17.20
C ASN A 179 5.75 -3.24 -16.87
N TYR A 180 5.41 -3.33 -15.59
CA TYR A 180 4.01 -3.40 -15.17
C TYR A 180 3.22 -2.13 -15.53
N LEU A 181 3.68 -0.94 -15.15
CA LEU A 181 2.99 0.31 -15.46
C LEU A 181 2.87 0.54 -16.96
N TYR A 182 3.90 0.20 -17.72
CA TYR A 182 3.89 0.29 -19.18
C TYR A 182 2.91 -0.70 -19.81
N LEU A 183 2.86 -1.95 -19.32
CA LEU A 183 1.85 -2.93 -19.74
C LEU A 183 0.42 -2.42 -19.48
N MET A 184 0.18 -1.88 -18.28
CA MET A 184 -1.13 -1.33 -17.91
C MET A 184 -1.50 -0.12 -18.76
N HIS A 185 -0.53 0.75 -19.10
CA HIS A 185 -0.73 1.87 -20.02
C HIS A 185 -1.15 1.41 -21.41
N LEU A 186 -0.50 0.37 -21.96
CA LEU A 186 -0.85 -0.21 -23.27
C LEU A 186 -2.26 -0.82 -23.24
N ILE A 187 -2.60 -1.54 -22.17
CA ILE A 187 -3.93 -2.16 -21.98
C ILE A 187 -5.03 -1.09 -21.92
N GLU A 188 -4.86 -0.05 -21.10
CA GLU A 188 -5.84 1.03 -20.94
C GLU A 188 -6.00 1.84 -22.24
N SER A 189 -4.91 2.03 -22.97
CA SER A 189 -4.90 2.70 -24.29
C SER A 189 -5.42 1.81 -25.43
N LYS A 190 -5.71 0.53 -25.16
CA LYS A 190 -6.14 -0.48 -26.15
C LYS A 190 -5.18 -0.59 -27.33
N GLU A 191 -3.89 -0.54 -27.04
CA GLU A 191 -2.82 -0.71 -28.02
C GLU A 191 -2.76 -2.14 -28.56
N ASP A 192 -1.98 -2.33 -29.63
CA ASP A 192 -1.85 -3.62 -30.30
C ASP A 192 -1.41 -4.74 -29.33
N ALA A 193 -2.08 -5.88 -29.41
CA ALA A 193 -1.77 -7.08 -28.63
C ALA A 193 -0.30 -7.52 -28.74
N SER A 194 0.34 -7.27 -29.90
CA SER A 194 1.76 -7.57 -30.12
C SER A 194 2.69 -6.78 -29.19
N LYS A 195 2.39 -5.51 -28.90
CA LYS A 195 3.14 -4.67 -27.96
C LYS A 195 2.95 -5.16 -26.53
N ILE A 196 1.71 -5.46 -26.15
CA ILE A 196 1.34 -5.99 -24.84
C ILE A 196 2.09 -7.31 -24.57
N LEU A 197 2.07 -8.23 -25.53
CA LEU A 197 2.78 -9.51 -25.44
C LEU A 197 4.31 -9.34 -25.42
N HIS A 198 4.85 -8.35 -26.13
CA HIS A 198 6.28 -8.06 -26.13
C HIS A 198 6.78 -7.68 -24.73
N VAL A 199 6.09 -6.76 -24.05
CA VAL A 199 6.41 -6.32 -22.68
C VAL A 199 6.27 -7.48 -21.69
N ALA A 200 5.25 -8.31 -21.86
CA ALA A 200 4.95 -9.42 -20.97
C ALA A 200 5.87 -10.65 -21.14
N LYS A 201 6.64 -10.73 -22.23
CA LYS A 201 7.36 -11.95 -22.65
C LYS A 201 8.29 -12.54 -21.58
N ASN A 202 8.97 -11.69 -20.81
CA ASN A 202 10.04 -12.10 -19.88
C ASN A 202 9.56 -12.26 -18.44
N SER A 203 8.28 -12.01 -18.16
CA SER A 203 7.72 -12.14 -16.81
C SER A 203 6.47 -13.01 -16.84
N PRO A 204 6.44 -14.15 -16.12
CA PRO A 204 5.24 -15.00 -16.06
C PRO A 204 4.05 -14.26 -15.46
N ASP A 205 4.32 -13.36 -14.52
CA ASP A 205 3.30 -12.57 -13.84
C ASP A 205 2.69 -11.52 -14.80
N LEU A 206 3.52 -10.81 -15.56
CA LEU A 206 3.03 -9.90 -16.61
C LEU A 206 2.34 -10.66 -17.75
N LYS A 207 2.83 -11.87 -18.09
CA LYS A 207 2.18 -12.73 -19.08
C LYS A 207 0.77 -13.12 -18.66
N LYS A 208 0.55 -13.42 -17.38
CA LYS A 208 -0.80 -13.69 -16.85
C LYS A 208 -1.74 -12.48 -17.06
N ILE A 209 -1.27 -11.26 -16.77
CA ILE A 209 -2.04 -10.03 -16.99
C ILE A 209 -2.38 -9.85 -18.47
N ALA A 210 -1.39 -10.01 -19.35
CA ALA A 210 -1.58 -9.93 -20.80
C ALA A 210 -2.58 -10.98 -21.31
N LEU A 211 -2.48 -12.23 -20.84
CA LEU A 211 -3.40 -13.30 -21.18
C LEU A 211 -4.83 -13.02 -20.69
N ASN A 212 -5.00 -12.46 -19.48
CA ASN A 212 -6.32 -12.08 -18.98
C ASN A 212 -6.96 -10.96 -19.83
N TYR A 213 -6.14 -10.03 -20.33
CA TYR A 213 -6.61 -9.02 -21.30
C TYR A 213 -7.02 -9.68 -22.62
N LEU A 214 -6.17 -10.55 -23.19
CA LEU A 214 -6.47 -11.25 -24.45
C LEU A 214 -7.70 -12.14 -24.34
N LYS A 215 -7.90 -12.84 -23.21
CA LYS A 215 -9.10 -13.63 -22.92
C LYS A 215 -10.39 -12.83 -23.18
N SER A 216 -10.37 -11.52 -22.92
CA SER A 216 -11.52 -10.63 -23.08
C SER A 216 -11.62 -9.97 -24.45
N CYS A 217 -10.49 -9.79 -25.16
CA CYS A 217 -10.43 -8.99 -26.40
C CYS A 217 -10.20 -9.81 -27.67
N ASP A 218 -9.42 -10.89 -27.60
CA ASP A 218 -9.09 -11.78 -28.71
C ASP A 218 -8.83 -13.20 -28.20
N GLU A 219 -9.90 -14.00 -28.15
CA GLU A 219 -9.85 -15.39 -27.67
C GLU A 219 -8.95 -16.28 -28.55
N ASN A 220 -8.87 -16.02 -29.86
CA ASN A 220 -8.03 -16.81 -30.75
C ASN A 220 -6.55 -16.60 -30.43
N LEU A 221 -6.13 -15.34 -30.26
CA LEU A 221 -4.76 -15.02 -29.88
C LEU A 221 -4.44 -15.51 -28.46
N PHE A 222 -5.41 -15.43 -27.53
CA PHE A 222 -5.28 -16.01 -26.19
C PHE A 222 -4.89 -17.49 -26.26
N TRP A 223 -5.64 -18.32 -27.00
CA TRP A 223 -5.33 -19.75 -27.12
C TRP A 223 -4.01 -20.03 -27.84
N GLN A 224 -3.63 -19.22 -28.83
CA GLN A 224 -2.32 -19.32 -29.47
C GLN A 224 -1.17 -19.06 -28.49
N GLU A 225 -1.34 -18.13 -27.56
CA GLU A 225 -0.34 -17.83 -26.54
C GLU A 225 -0.34 -18.86 -25.39
N ILE A 226 -1.49 -19.45 -25.06
CA ILE A 226 -1.57 -20.60 -24.15
C ILE A 226 -0.79 -21.79 -24.74
N ASP A 227 -0.92 -22.07 -26.04
CA ASP A 227 -0.21 -23.20 -26.69
C ASP A 227 1.32 -23.05 -26.61
N LYS A 228 1.81 -21.80 -26.58
CA LYS A 228 3.24 -21.47 -26.45
C LYS A 228 3.72 -21.41 -24.98
N THR A 229 2.83 -21.56 -24.00
CA THR A 229 3.17 -21.39 -22.59
C THR A 229 3.53 -22.74 -21.96
N GLU A 230 4.75 -22.86 -21.43
CA GLU A 230 5.23 -24.12 -20.85
C GLU A 230 4.57 -24.48 -19.51
N ARG A 231 4.29 -23.48 -18.66
CA ARG A 231 3.74 -23.67 -17.31
C ARG A 231 2.38 -23.01 -17.19
N LEU A 232 1.34 -23.84 -17.16
CA LEU A 232 -0.06 -23.42 -17.14
C LEU A 232 -0.68 -23.45 -15.73
N GLU A 233 0.04 -23.96 -14.73
CA GLU A 233 -0.47 -24.19 -13.37
C GLU A 233 -0.92 -22.88 -12.71
N ASN A 234 -0.22 -21.77 -12.96
CA ASN A 234 -0.57 -20.46 -12.42
C ASN A 234 -1.68 -19.74 -13.22
N LEU A 235 -2.25 -20.39 -14.24
CA LEU A 235 -3.29 -19.86 -15.12
C LEU A 235 -4.62 -20.62 -15.00
N ILE A 236 -4.74 -21.58 -14.07
CA ILE A 236 -5.95 -22.40 -13.91
C ILE A 236 -7.17 -21.52 -13.63
N ASP A 237 -7.01 -20.44 -12.87
CA ASP A 237 -8.06 -19.45 -12.62
C ASP A 237 -8.55 -18.74 -13.90
N LEU A 238 -7.65 -18.44 -14.83
CA LEU A 238 -8.02 -17.89 -16.14
C LEU A 238 -8.69 -18.93 -17.03
N LEU A 239 -8.28 -20.19 -16.93
CA LEU A 239 -8.71 -21.29 -17.80
C LEU A 239 -9.99 -21.99 -17.32
N TRP A 240 -10.30 -21.93 -16.02
CA TRP A 240 -11.35 -22.75 -15.39
C TRP A 240 -12.72 -22.56 -16.05
N ASP A 241 -13.13 -21.34 -16.31
CA ASP A 241 -14.45 -21.05 -16.88
C ASP A 241 -14.46 -20.98 -18.42
N MET A 242 -13.35 -21.39 -19.08
CA MET A 242 -13.20 -21.28 -20.53
C MET A 242 -13.60 -22.55 -21.28
N ASN A 243 -14.15 -22.38 -22.48
CA ASN A 243 -14.38 -23.49 -23.41
C ASN A 243 -13.08 -23.86 -24.12
N ILE A 244 -12.39 -24.88 -23.64
CA ILE A 244 -11.08 -25.29 -24.17
C ILE A 244 -11.24 -25.89 -25.59
N PRO A 245 -10.59 -25.32 -26.63
CA PRO A 245 -10.64 -25.87 -27.98
C PRO A 245 -10.01 -27.26 -28.09
N ALA A 246 -10.59 -28.13 -28.92
CA ALA A 246 -10.09 -29.50 -29.12
C ALA A 246 -8.62 -29.54 -29.59
N PHE A 247 -8.21 -28.61 -30.46
CA PHE A 247 -6.85 -28.60 -31.04
C PHE A 247 -5.74 -28.39 -30.02
N ILE A 248 -6.04 -27.75 -28.87
CA ILE A 248 -5.06 -27.49 -27.81
C ILE A 248 -5.21 -28.48 -26.66
N LEU A 249 -6.43 -28.97 -26.42
CA LEU A 249 -6.73 -29.94 -25.36
C LEU A 249 -5.86 -31.20 -25.47
N GLU A 250 -5.64 -31.72 -26.68
CA GLU A 250 -4.83 -32.93 -26.90
C GLU A 250 -3.33 -32.73 -26.62
N LYS A 251 -2.84 -31.50 -26.69
CA LYS A 251 -1.41 -31.17 -26.55
C LYS A 251 -0.96 -30.96 -25.11
N HIS A 252 -1.87 -30.53 -24.23
CA HIS A 252 -1.51 -30.07 -22.88
C HIS A 252 -2.19 -30.91 -21.80
N ALA A 253 -1.39 -31.65 -21.03
CA ALA A 253 -1.89 -32.52 -19.97
C ALA A 253 -2.72 -31.76 -18.91
N LEU A 254 -2.34 -30.54 -18.54
CA LEU A 254 -3.11 -29.75 -17.58
C LEU A 254 -4.50 -29.37 -18.10
N LEU A 255 -4.62 -29.03 -19.39
CA LEU A 255 -5.93 -28.73 -19.98
C LEU A 255 -6.83 -29.96 -20.00
N GLN A 256 -6.25 -31.15 -20.21
CA GLN A 256 -6.97 -32.41 -20.07
C GLN A 256 -7.41 -32.64 -18.62
N ASP A 257 -6.57 -32.36 -17.64
CA ASP A 257 -6.91 -32.49 -16.22
C ASP A 257 -8.05 -31.53 -15.82
N ILE A 258 -8.05 -30.30 -16.33
CA ILE A 258 -9.16 -29.35 -16.15
C ILE A 258 -10.43 -29.95 -16.77
N ALA A 259 -10.39 -30.37 -18.04
CA ALA A 259 -11.53 -30.97 -18.73
C ALA A 259 -12.05 -32.24 -18.03
N ARG A 260 -11.16 -33.11 -17.53
CA ARG A 260 -11.50 -34.30 -16.72
C ARG A 260 -12.22 -33.90 -15.44
N SER A 261 -11.67 -32.93 -14.71
CA SER A 261 -12.25 -32.49 -13.43
C SER A 261 -13.65 -31.86 -13.58
N GLN A 262 -13.95 -31.34 -14.77
CA GLN A 262 -15.26 -30.78 -15.14
C GLN A 262 -16.23 -31.81 -15.73
N GLY A 263 -15.76 -33.03 -16.01
CA GLY A 263 -16.54 -34.08 -16.65
C GLY A 263 -16.71 -33.91 -18.16
N LEU A 264 -15.91 -33.06 -18.80
CA LEU A 264 -15.88 -32.85 -20.25
C LEU A 264 -15.04 -33.90 -20.97
N LEU A 265 -13.99 -34.41 -20.32
CA LEU A 265 -13.17 -35.50 -20.81
C LEU A 265 -13.39 -36.75 -19.95
N LEU A 266 -14.00 -37.78 -20.53
CA LEU A 266 -14.32 -39.04 -19.86
C LEU A 266 -13.26 -40.09 -20.21
N ASP A 267 -12.15 -40.05 -19.49
CA ASP A 267 -11.15 -41.12 -19.47
C ASP A 267 -10.89 -41.61 -18.04
N ASN A 268 -10.21 -42.75 -17.90
CA ASN A 268 -9.88 -43.32 -16.60
C ASN A 268 -8.51 -42.83 -16.07
N GLN A 269 -8.01 -41.69 -16.56
CA GLN A 269 -6.73 -41.13 -16.10
C GLN A 269 -6.94 -40.31 -14.82
N PHE A 270 -5.90 -40.23 -14.01
CA PHE A 270 -5.88 -39.39 -12.80
C PHE A 270 -5.33 -38.00 -13.15
N CYS A 271 -5.78 -36.97 -12.43
CA CYS A 271 -5.23 -35.63 -12.55
C CYS A 271 -3.98 -35.48 -11.68
N GLN A 272 -2.98 -34.73 -12.14
CA GLN A 272 -1.75 -34.51 -11.37
C GLN A 272 -1.96 -33.56 -10.18
N ILE A 273 -2.83 -32.56 -10.35
CA ILE A 273 -3.14 -31.58 -9.31
C ILE A 273 -4.20 -32.17 -8.38
N PHE A 274 -3.91 -32.16 -7.08
CA PHE A 274 -4.75 -32.74 -6.04
C PHE A 274 -6.19 -32.22 -6.11
N GLU A 275 -6.38 -30.90 -6.21
CA GLU A 275 -7.72 -30.30 -6.24
C GLU A 275 -8.52 -30.73 -7.47
N LEU A 276 -7.86 -30.85 -8.63
CA LEU A 276 -8.49 -31.32 -9.87
C LEU A 276 -8.86 -32.81 -9.77
N GLU A 277 -8.01 -33.63 -9.15
CA GLU A 277 -8.27 -35.06 -8.94
C GLU A 277 -9.44 -35.30 -7.98
N VAL A 278 -9.53 -34.51 -6.91
CA VAL A 278 -10.68 -34.59 -5.99
C VAL A 278 -11.97 -34.20 -6.71
N LEU A 279 -11.95 -33.15 -7.54
CA LEU A 279 -13.13 -32.76 -8.32
C LEU A 279 -13.53 -33.85 -9.32
N ARG A 280 -12.56 -34.45 -10.04
CA ARG A 280 -12.79 -35.59 -10.93
C ARG A 280 -13.44 -36.77 -10.19
N ALA A 281 -12.92 -37.14 -9.02
CA ALA A 281 -13.45 -38.22 -8.20
C ALA A 281 -14.88 -37.94 -7.70
N LEU A 282 -15.22 -36.66 -7.47
CA LEU A 282 -16.54 -36.23 -7.01
C LEU A 282 -17.59 -36.06 -8.12
N LEU A 283 -17.25 -36.23 -9.40
CA LEU A 283 -18.21 -36.09 -10.50
C LEU A 283 -19.44 -36.99 -10.34
N ASN A 284 -19.21 -38.25 -9.97
CA ASN A 284 -20.24 -39.27 -9.75
C ASN A 284 -20.79 -39.28 -8.32
N SER A 285 -20.29 -38.39 -7.45
CA SER A 285 -20.77 -38.25 -6.08
C SER A 285 -22.09 -37.47 -6.04
N PRO A 286 -22.99 -37.78 -5.07
CA PRO A 286 -24.15 -36.92 -4.79
C PRO A 286 -23.72 -35.54 -4.25
N ILE A 287 -22.53 -35.42 -3.67
CA ILE A 287 -21.99 -34.16 -3.19
C ILE A 287 -21.32 -33.44 -4.35
N LYS A 288 -21.88 -32.30 -4.76
CA LYS A 288 -21.27 -31.43 -5.76
C LYS A 288 -20.26 -30.48 -5.12
N ALA A 289 -19.07 -30.43 -5.70
CA ALA A 289 -18.00 -29.53 -5.32
C ALA A 289 -17.75 -28.50 -6.44
N ASN A 290 -17.09 -27.40 -6.10
CA ASN A 290 -16.61 -26.41 -7.03
C ASN A 290 -15.15 -26.07 -6.75
N LEU A 291 -14.44 -25.60 -7.76
CA LEU A 291 -13.13 -25.01 -7.60
C LEU A 291 -13.28 -23.51 -7.30
N THR A 292 -12.52 -23.03 -6.33
CA THR A 292 -12.42 -21.63 -5.95
C THR A 292 -10.95 -21.26 -5.80
N PHE A 293 -10.65 -19.98 -5.94
CA PHE A 293 -9.28 -19.49 -5.96
C PHE A 293 -9.07 -18.48 -4.83
N GLU A 294 -7.95 -18.65 -4.13
CA GLU A 294 -7.43 -17.69 -3.17
C GLU A 294 -6.05 -17.20 -3.67
N TYR A 295 -5.64 -16.02 -3.23
CA TYR A 295 -4.46 -15.34 -3.76
C TYR A 295 -3.53 -14.95 -2.63
N ARG A 296 -2.31 -15.51 -2.63
CA ARG A 296 -1.32 -15.30 -1.57
C ARG A 296 -0.23 -14.35 -2.03
N CYS A 297 0.00 -13.30 -1.24
CA CYS A 297 1.08 -12.36 -1.49
C CYS A 297 2.46 -13.02 -1.41
N LYS A 298 3.27 -12.88 -2.46
CA LYS A 298 4.64 -13.40 -2.48
C LYS A 298 5.54 -12.76 -1.40
N HIS A 299 5.25 -11.52 -1.02
CA HIS A 299 6.01 -10.77 -0.01
C HIS A 299 5.52 -11.04 1.42
N CYS A 300 4.31 -10.61 1.79
CA CYS A 300 3.81 -10.70 3.18
C CYS A 300 3.08 -12.01 3.52
N LYS A 301 2.88 -12.91 2.54
CA LYS A 301 2.19 -14.21 2.69
C LYS A 301 0.72 -14.15 3.11
N GLN A 302 0.13 -12.95 3.22
CA GLN A 302 -1.31 -12.78 3.45
C GLN A 302 -2.11 -13.34 2.27
N VAL A 303 -3.24 -13.98 2.57
CA VAL A 303 -4.16 -14.58 1.59
C VAL A 303 -5.39 -13.69 1.42
N PHE A 304 -5.83 -13.54 0.17
CA PHE A 304 -6.95 -12.70 -0.24
C PHE A 304 -7.93 -13.50 -1.11
N PRO A 305 -9.24 -13.16 -1.09
CA PRO A 305 -10.25 -13.83 -1.90
C PRO A 305 -10.26 -13.38 -3.37
N PHE A 306 -9.56 -12.30 -3.72
CA PHE A 306 -9.52 -11.75 -5.08
C PHE A 306 -8.09 -11.50 -5.53
N GLU A 307 -7.87 -11.64 -6.83
CA GLU A 307 -6.58 -11.33 -7.43
C GLU A 307 -6.32 -9.82 -7.38
N SER A 308 -5.07 -9.45 -7.10
CA SER A 308 -4.62 -8.07 -7.13
C SER A 308 -3.16 -8.02 -7.56
N HIS A 309 -2.78 -7.00 -8.34
CA HIS A 309 -1.39 -6.83 -8.77
C HIS A 309 -0.52 -6.31 -7.60
N ARG A 310 -1.08 -5.41 -6.78
CA ARG A 310 -0.48 -4.95 -5.52
C ARG A 310 -1.16 -5.56 -4.32
N CYS A 311 -0.37 -5.87 -3.30
CA CYS A 311 -0.90 -6.38 -2.04
C CYS A 311 -1.68 -5.29 -1.27
N PRO A 312 -2.95 -5.53 -0.89
CA PRO A 312 -3.72 -4.59 -0.07
C PRO A 312 -3.11 -4.29 1.32
N VAL A 313 -2.20 -5.15 1.79
CA VAL A 313 -1.58 -5.03 3.13
C VAL A 313 -0.20 -4.40 3.07
N CYS A 314 0.69 -4.90 2.19
CA CYS A 314 2.08 -4.40 2.13
C CYS A 314 2.35 -3.47 0.95
N TYR A 315 1.39 -3.25 0.05
CA TYR A 315 1.46 -2.36 -1.13
C TYR A 315 2.56 -2.67 -2.16
N GLN A 316 3.37 -3.70 -1.91
CA GLN A 316 4.32 -4.23 -2.87
C GLN A 316 3.60 -4.77 -4.11
N LEU A 317 4.23 -4.59 -5.26
CA LEU A 317 3.84 -5.24 -6.50
C LEU A 317 4.17 -6.72 -6.33
N ALA A 318 3.15 -7.51 -5.99
CA ALA A 318 3.34 -8.80 -5.34
C ALA A 318 2.94 -9.99 -6.21
N PHE A 319 2.31 -9.74 -7.37
CA PHE A 319 1.84 -10.73 -8.35
C PHE A 319 1.47 -12.06 -7.67
N MET A 320 0.28 -12.10 -7.08
CA MET A 320 -0.11 -13.11 -6.08
C MET A 320 0.07 -14.56 -6.58
N ASP A 321 0.50 -15.44 -5.68
CA ASP A 321 0.43 -16.89 -5.93
C ASP A 321 -1.04 -17.33 -5.86
N MET A 322 -1.51 -18.00 -6.91
CA MET A 322 -2.84 -18.60 -6.92
C MET A 322 -2.84 -19.90 -6.08
N VAL A 323 -3.86 -20.04 -5.24
CA VAL A 323 -4.09 -21.18 -4.35
C VAL A 323 -5.45 -21.79 -4.68
N LEU A 324 -5.45 -23.04 -5.13
CA LEU A 324 -6.67 -23.78 -5.42
C LEU A 324 -7.36 -24.18 -4.11
N LYS A 325 -8.68 -24.03 -4.06
CA LYS A 325 -9.54 -24.43 -2.96
C LYS A 325 -10.75 -25.17 -3.47
N ILE A 326 -11.11 -26.26 -2.80
CA ILE A 326 -12.35 -26.98 -3.07
C ILE A 326 -13.41 -26.46 -2.13
N SER A 327 -14.54 -26.05 -2.68
CA SER A 327 -15.72 -25.64 -1.93
C SER A 327 -16.90 -26.55 -2.24
N ARG A 328 -17.86 -26.65 -1.32
CA ARG A 328 -19.12 -27.33 -1.62
C ARG A 328 -19.91 -26.43 -2.58
N LYS A 329 -20.46 -27.01 -3.65
CA LYS A 329 -21.41 -26.31 -4.52
C LYS A 329 -22.72 -26.15 -3.75
N THR A 330 -22.86 -25.06 -3.01
CA THR A 330 -24.16 -24.64 -2.48
C THR A 330 -25.00 -24.16 -3.65
N HIS A 331 -26.19 -24.74 -3.86
CA HIS A 331 -27.15 -24.18 -4.79
C HIS A 331 -27.34 -22.71 -4.43
N ALA A 332 -26.83 -21.80 -5.27
CA ALA A 332 -27.31 -20.43 -5.26
C ALA A 332 -28.78 -20.52 -5.68
N MET A 333 -29.70 -20.39 -4.72
CA MET A 333 -31.02 -19.88 -5.06
C MET A 333 -30.75 -18.49 -5.61
N GLY A 334 -30.92 -18.34 -6.93
CA GLY A 334 -30.97 -17.04 -7.56
C GLY A 334 -32.01 -16.21 -6.81
N VAL A 335 -31.61 -15.00 -6.45
CA VAL A 335 -32.58 -13.94 -6.25
C VAL A 335 -32.89 -13.48 -7.67
N ASP A 336 -34.09 -13.83 -8.14
CA ASP A 336 -34.71 -13.27 -9.33
C ASP A 336 -34.83 -11.74 -9.24
#